data_AF-D0RPS7-F1
#
_entry.id   AF-D0RPS7-F1
#
_cell.length_a   1.000
_cell.length_b   1.000
_cell.length_c   1.000
_cell.angle_alpha   90.00
_cell.angle_beta   90.00
_cell.angle_gamma   90.00
#
_symmetry.space_group_name_H-M   'P 1'
#
loop_
_entity.id
_entity.type
_entity.pdbx_description
1 polymer ?
#
loop_
_entity_poly.entity_id
_entity_poly.type
_entity_poly.pdbx_seq_one_letter_code
_entity_poly.pdbx_strand_id
1 'polypeptide(L)'
;MAGHSHWAGIKHKKGKADKQRSKLFSKLSREITVSAKLGMPDPSMNPRLRSAVQAAKEANMPKDNIDRAIKKSQGGDEANYEAIVYEGFGPSGTGIIVEALTDNKNRTISNVRSIFEKNGCSLGSEGSVSYQFEICGLIRIKKDSCAEDEIFEQSTNYGASDFKVEGDFYEIFSEKNDLHTLQIELEKKYDLSFCGIIYNPKNTIKIDKEGFEKIINFIDALEEDDDVQKVYSNFEVDQKILEEMSS
;
A
#
# COMPACT_ATOMS: atom_id res chain seq x y z
N MET A 1 13.71 -6.58 4.24
CA MET A 1 12.33 -6.92 4.61
C MET A 1 11.48 -6.86 3.36
N ALA A 2 10.87 -7.96 2.93
CA ALA A 2 10.03 -7.97 1.73
C ALA A 2 8.56 -8.02 2.12
N GLY A 3 7.78 -7.20 1.42
CA GLY A 3 6.34 -7.09 1.60
C GLY A 3 5.77 -5.86 0.91
N HIS A 4 6.37 -4.69 1.11
CA HIS A 4 5.83 -3.43 0.56
C HIS A 4 6.84 -2.50 -0.14
N SER A 5 8.14 -2.62 0.15
CA SER A 5 9.17 -1.72 -0.42
C SER A 5 10.00 -2.40 -1.52
N HIS A 6 10.46 -3.62 -1.28
CA HIS A 6 11.52 -4.22 -2.09
C HIS A 6 11.13 -4.55 -3.54
N TRP A 7 9.85 -4.85 -3.80
CA TRP A 7 9.39 -5.25 -5.14
C TRP A 7 8.73 -4.10 -5.91
N ALA A 8 8.26 -3.04 -5.24
CA ALA A 8 7.67 -1.87 -5.89
C ALA A 8 8.68 -1.20 -6.87
N GLY A 9 9.98 -1.25 -6.55
CA GLY A 9 11.06 -0.79 -7.42
C GLY A 9 11.33 -1.69 -8.65
N ILE A 10 10.89 -2.95 -8.63
CA ILE A 10 11.22 -3.98 -9.64
C ILE A 10 10.12 -4.13 -10.70
N LYS A 11 8.98 -3.46 -10.50
CA LYS A 11 7.75 -3.57 -11.32
C LYS A 11 7.89 -3.12 -12.79
N HIS A 12 9.08 -2.70 -13.24
CA HIS A 12 9.28 -2.20 -14.60
C HIS A 12 9.79 -3.26 -15.57
N LYS A 13 8.87 -4.02 -16.19
CA LYS A 13 9.07 -4.55 -17.55
C LYS A 13 7.98 -4.03 -18.52
N LYS A 14 8.46 -3.47 -19.63
CA LYS A 14 7.77 -2.78 -20.74
C LYS A 14 6.48 -3.49 -21.21
N GLY A 15 5.41 -2.71 -21.44
CA GLY A 15 4.38 -3.08 -22.42
C GLY A 15 2.91 -2.74 -22.11
N LYS A 16 2.54 -2.28 -20.91
CA LYS A 16 1.12 -2.04 -20.51
C LYS A 16 0.88 -0.68 -19.84
N ALA A 17 1.69 0.32 -20.12
CA ALA A 17 1.73 1.59 -19.37
C ALA A 17 0.36 2.28 -19.23
N ASP A 18 -0.44 2.35 -20.31
CA ASP A 18 -1.72 3.07 -20.28
C ASP A 18 -2.81 2.34 -19.50
N LYS A 19 -2.93 1.01 -19.66
CA LYS A 19 -3.90 0.20 -18.90
C LYS A 19 -3.54 0.19 -17.41
N GLN A 20 -2.25 0.08 -17.10
CA GLN A 20 -1.77 0.16 -15.71
C GLN A 20 -2.01 1.55 -15.12
N ARG A 21 -1.80 2.61 -15.89
CA ARG A 21 -2.08 4.00 -15.47
C ARG A 21 -3.57 4.23 -15.22
N SER A 22 -4.45 3.77 -16.10
CA SER A 22 -5.90 3.88 -15.90
C SER A 22 -6.35 3.15 -14.63
N LYS A 23 -5.82 1.95 -14.37
CA LYS A 23 -6.11 1.21 -13.13
C LYS A 23 -5.59 1.92 -11.89
N LEU A 24 -4.34 2.41 -11.94
CA LEU A 24 -3.75 3.21 -10.88
C LEU A 24 -4.64 4.43 -10.56
N PHE A 25 -5.15 5.11 -11.59
CA PHE A 25 -6.07 6.23 -11.41
C PHE A 25 -7.40 5.84 -10.78
N SER A 26 -7.96 4.70 -11.15
CA SER A 26 -9.17 4.18 -10.50
C SER A 26 -8.95 3.91 -9.01
N LYS A 27 -7.83 3.26 -8.65
CA LYS A 27 -7.48 2.98 -7.24
C LYS A 27 -7.28 4.26 -6.43
N LEU A 28 -6.47 5.19 -6.95
CA LEU A 28 -6.25 6.50 -6.33
C LEU A 28 -7.55 7.30 -6.18
N SER A 29 -8.43 7.28 -7.20
CA SER A 29 -9.74 7.96 -7.12
C SER A 29 -10.61 7.36 -6.01
N ARG A 30 -10.57 6.04 -5.81
CA ARG A 30 -11.32 5.38 -4.74
C ARG A 30 -10.74 5.72 -3.37
N GLU A 31 -9.42 5.69 -3.20
CA GLU A 31 -8.76 6.09 -1.95
C GLU A 31 -9.05 7.56 -1.60
N ILE A 32 -9.03 8.47 -2.58
CA ILE A 32 -9.42 9.88 -2.41
C ILE A 32 -10.88 9.97 -1.94
N THR A 33 -11.79 9.27 -2.62
CA THR A 33 -13.24 9.30 -2.29
C THR A 33 -13.49 8.79 -0.87
N VAL A 34 -12.88 7.67 -0.49
CA VAL A 34 -13.03 7.07 0.84
C VAL A 34 -12.39 7.94 1.91
N SER A 35 -11.19 8.47 1.66
CA SER A 35 -10.51 9.40 2.59
C SER A 35 -11.34 10.65 2.85
N ALA A 36 -11.90 11.24 1.79
CA ALA A 36 -12.77 12.41 1.87
C ALA A 36 -14.14 12.12 2.51
N LYS A 37 -14.56 10.85 2.60
CA LYS A 37 -15.81 10.42 3.28
C LYS A 37 -15.59 10.11 4.75
N LEU A 38 -14.43 9.57 5.12
CA LEU A 38 -14.06 9.24 6.50
C LEU A 38 -13.64 10.48 7.32
N GLY A 39 -13.22 11.55 6.66
CA GLY A 39 -12.85 12.81 7.29
C GLY A 39 -13.46 14.00 6.56
N MET A 40 -12.84 15.18 6.72
CA MET A 40 -13.28 16.37 5.97
C MET A 40 -12.93 16.21 4.48
N PRO A 41 -13.82 16.59 3.55
CA PRO A 41 -13.55 16.57 2.11
C PRO A 41 -12.67 17.76 1.67
N ASP A 42 -11.67 18.09 2.47
CA ASP A 42 -10.70 19.15 2.26
C ASP A 42 -9.31 18.59 2.57
N PRO A 43 -8.41 18.45 1.57
CA PRO A 43 -7.05 17.95 1.79
C PRO A 43 -6.25 18.79 2.80
N SER A 44 -6.61 20.06 3.02
CA SER A 44 -5.96 20.90 4.03
C SER A 44 -6.30 20.51 5.46
N MET A 45 -7.46 19.89 5.67
CA MET A 45 -8.01 19.49 6.97
C MET A 45 -8.09 17.98 7.15
N ASN A 46 -7.66 17.19 6.16
CA ASN A 46 -7.72 15.73 6.16
C ASN A 46 -6.39 15.15 5.65
N PRO A 47 -5.49 14.73 6.56
CA PRO A 47 -4.15 14.29 6.20
C PRO A 47 -4.11 13.01 5.33
N ARG A 48 -5.03 12.07 5.57
CA ARG A 48 -5.18 10.87 4.73
C ARG A 48 -5.56 11.26 3.31
N LEU A 49 -6.51 12.18 3.16
CA LEU A 49 -6.90 12.74 1.87
C LEU A 49 -5.73 13.51 1.22
N ARG A 50 -4.97 14.29 1.98
CA ARG A 50 -3.78 15.01 1.50
C ARG A 50 -2.76 14.06 0.89
N SER A 51 -2.43 12.98 1.60
CA SER A 51 -1.50 11.95 1.13
C SER A 51 -2.01 11.25 -0.13
N ALA A 52 -3.30 10.91 -0.19
CA ALA A 52 -3.92 10.31 -1.38
C ALA A 52 -3.89 11.27 -2.59
N VAL A 53 -4.14 12.56 -2.38
CA VAL A 53 -4.04 13.61 -3.40
C VAL A 53 -2.59 13.77 -3.87
N GLN A 54 -1.62 13.72 -2.96
CA GLN A 54 -0.19 13.80 -3.30
C GLN A 54 0.24 12.61 -4.16
N ALA A 55 -0.10 11.38 -3.74
CA ALA A 55 0.17 10.18 -4.52
C ALA A 55 -0.48 10.25 -5.92
N ALA A 56 -1.68 10.83 -6.03
CA ALA A 56 -2.33 11.03 -7.32
C ALA A 56 -1.60 12.06 -8.21
N LYS A 57 -1.10 13.14 -7.63
CA LYS A 57 -0.26 14.12 -8.36
C LYS A 57 1.05 13.49 -8.83
N GLU A 58 1.72 12.70 -7.99
CA GLU A 58 2.96 11.99 -8.35
C GLU A 58 2.73 10.96 -9.47
N ALA A 59 1.55 10.32 -9.50
CA ALA A 59 1.12 9.46 -10.59
C ALA A 59 0.72 10.22 -11.87
N ASN A 60 0.83 11.56 -11.89
CA ASN A 60 0.40 12.44 -12.97
C ASN A 60 -1.11 12.32 -13.28
N MET A 61 -1.94 12.14 -12.25
CA MET A 61 -3.40 12.20 -12.41
C MET A 61 -3.85 13.63 -12.72
N PRO A 62 -4.72 13.84 -13.73
CA PRO A 62 -5.29 15.15 -14.00
C PRO A 62 -6.03 15.73 -12.79
N LYS A 63 -5.84 17.02 -12.53
CA LYS A 63 -6.48 17.73 -11.40
C LYS A 63 -8.00 17.54 -11.38
N ASP A 64 -8.65 17.59 -12.54
CA ASP A 64 -10.10 17.40 -12.66
C ASP A 64 -10.57 16.03 -12.16
N ASN A 65 -9.74 14.99 -12.29
CA ASN A 65 -10.05 13.66 -11.77
C ASN A 65 -9.97 13.62 -10.24
N ILE A 66 -8.96 14.28 -9.67
CA ILE A 66 -8.78 14.43 -8.22
C ILE A 66 -9.99 15.18 -7.64
N ASP A 67 -10.32 16.34 -8.21
CA ASP A 67 -11.43 17.17 -7.75
C ASP A 67 -12.78 16.43 -7.86
N ARG A 68 -12.95 15.63 -8.93
CA ARG A 68 -14.14 14.77 -9.09
C ARG A 68 -14.21 13.69 -8.02
N ALA A 69 -13.10 13.03 -7.70
CA ALA A 69 -13.06 12.01 -6.66
C ALA A 69 -13.37 12.59 -5.26
N ILE A 70 -12.91 13.81 -4.95
CA ILE A 70 -13.28 14.51 -3.71
C ILE A 70 -14.78 14.82 -3.70
N LYS A 71 -15.33 15.41 -4.78
CA LYS A 71 -16.76 15.74 -4.85
C LYS A 71 -17.67 14.51 -4.74
N LYS A 72 -17.22 13.36 -5.24
CA LYS A 72 -17.95 12.09 -5.13
C LYS A 72 -18.17 11.66 -3.67
N SER A 73 -17.32 12.07 -2.72
CA SER A 73 -17.54 11.74 -1.31
C SER A 73 -18.74 12.47 -0.69
N GLN A 74 -19.19 13.56 -1.31
CA GLN A 74 -20.26 14.43 -0.84
C GLN A 74 -21.64 14.09 -1.46
N GLY A 75 -21.67 13.32 -2.55
CA GLY A 75 -22.89 12.89 -3.23
C GLY A 75 -23.50 11.66 -2.57
N GLY A 76 -24.71 11.77 -2.03
CA GLY A 76 -25.36 10.74 -1.20
C GLY A 76 -25.75 9.42 -1.88
N ASP A 77 -25.55 9.26 -3.20
CA ASP A 77 -26.11 8.14 -4.01
C ASP A 77 -25.09 7.30 -4.79
N GLU A 78 -23.78 7.44 -4.56
CA GLU A 78 -22.78 6.57 -5.21
C GLU A 78 -22.22 5.50 -4.25
N ALA A 79 -22.04 4.30 -4.81
CA ALA A 79 -21.37 3.11 -4.27
C ALA A 79 -20.73 3.31 -2.88
N ASN A 80 -21.37 2.76 -1.85
CA ASN A 80 -20.79 2.69 -0.51
C ASN A 80 -19.62 1.71 -0.53
N TYR A 81 -18.42 2.22 -0.80
CA TYR A 81 -17.20 1.42 -0.68
C TYR A 81 -16.96 1.08 0.77
N GLU A 82 -16.84 -0.22 1.04
CA GLU A 82 -16.46 -0.76 2.33
C GLU A 82 -15.03 -1.30 2.26
N ALA A 83 -14.27 -1.09 3.34
CA ALA A 83 -12.95 -1.66 3.52
C ALA A 83 -13.08 -3.10 4.00
N ILE A 84 -12.40 -4.02 3.31
CA ILE A 84 -12.38 -5.45 3.64
C ILE A 84 -10.96 -5.94 3.53
N VAL A 85 -10.59 -6.84 4.44
CA VAL A 85 -9.31 -7.52 4.43
C VAL A 85 -9.56 -8.99 4.13
N TYR A 86 -8.84 -9.52 3.14
CA TYR A 86 -8.78 -10.95 2.89
C TYR A 86 -7.40 -11.47 3.26
N GLU A 87 -7.38 -12.68 3.79
CA GLU A 87 -6.18 -13.35 4.28
C GLU A 87 -6.00 -14.69 3.58
N GLY A 88 -4.76 -15.10 3.33
CA GLY A 88 -4.47 -16.39 2.72
C GLY A 88 -2.98 -16.70 2.61
N PHE A 89 -2.69 -17.85 2.01
CA PHE A 89 -1.33 -18.32 1.78
C PHE A 89 -0.99 -18.31 0.30
N GLY A 90 0.10 -17.62 -0.03
CA GLY A 90 0.69 -17.56 -1.36
C GLY A 90 1.69 -18.69 -1.63
N PRO A 91 2.45 -18.57 -2.73
CA PRO A 91 3.51 -19.53 -3.06
C PRO A 91 4.50 -19.70 -1.91
N SER A 92 5.05 -20.91 -1.76
CA SER A 92 6.00 -21.24 -0.68
C SER A 92 5.46 -21.03 0.74
N GLY A 93 4.13 -20.94 0.91
CA GLY A 93 3.49 -20.78 2.22
C GLY A 93 3.59 -19.36 2.80
N THR A 94 3.96 -18.37 1.99
CA THR A 94 4.00 -16.96 2.40
C THR A 94 2.62 -16.48 2.82
N GLY A 95 2.53 -15.76 3.93
CA GLY A 95 1.30 -15.08 4.31
C GLY A 95 0.98 -13.95 3.34
N ILE A 96 -0.30 -13.79 3.02
CA ILE A 96 -0.82 -12.78 2.09
C ILE A 96 -2.00 -12.07 2.74
N ILE A 97 -1.92 -10.74 2.81
CA ILE A 97 -3.01 -9.87 3.24
C ILE A 97 -3.40 -8.99 2.06
N VAL A 98 -4.68 -9.01 1.70
CA VAL A 98 -5.24 -8.21 0.61
C VAL A 98 -6.23 -7.21 1.19
N GLU A 99 -5.87 -5.93 1.14
CA GLU A 99 -6.79 -4.83 1.48
C GLU A 99 -7.58 -4.45 0.23
N ALA A 100 -8.91 -4.49 0.33
CA ALA A 100 -9.83 -4.12 -0.74
C ALA A 100 -10.79 -3.01 -0.31
N LEU A 101 -11.17 -2.17 -1.27
CA LEU A 101 -12.26 -1.19 -1.15
C LEU A 101 -13.30 -1.53 -2.21
N THR A 102 -14.47 -2.01 -1.79
CA THR A 102 -15.49 -2.56 -2.69
C THR A 102 -16.90 -2.14 -2.31
N ASP A 103 -17.76 -2.02 -3.31
CA ASP A 103 -19.20 -1.83 -3.18
C ASP A 103 -19.98 -3.16 -3.25
N ASN A 104 -19.28 -4.28 -3.46
CA ASN A 104 -19.88 -5.60 -3.56
C ASN A 104 -18.93 -6.68 -3.03
N LYS A 105 -19.08 -7.02 -1.75
CA LYS A 105 -18.25 -8.02 -1.07
C LYS A 105 -18.22 -9.37 -1.77
N ASN A 106 -19.36 -9.81 -2.32
CA ASN A 106 -19.53 -11.12 -2.95
C ASN A 106 -18.79 -11.21 -4.29
N ARG A 107 -18.77 -10.12 -5.07
CA ARG A 107 -17.96 -10.03 -6.29
C ARG A 107 -16.49 -10.09 -5.93
N THR A 108 -16.05 -9.26 -4.98
CA THR A 108 -14.63 -9.15 -4.63
C THR A 108 -14.07 -10.44 -4.05
N ILE A 109 -14.77 -11.08 -3.09
CA ILE A 109 -14.32 -12.38 -2.54
C ILE A 109 -14.23 -13.45 -3.64
N SER A 110 -15.16 -13.47 -4.58
CA SER A 110 -15.18 -14.44 -5.68
C SER A 110 -13.98 -14.22 -6.63
N ASN A 111 -13.68 -12.96 -6.96
CA ASN A 111 -12.53 -12.62 -7.79
C ASN A 111 -11.22 -12.97 -7.08
N VAL A 112 -11.03 -12.50 -5.83
CA VAL A 112 -9.84 -12.77 -5.03
C VAL A 112 -9.63 -14.28 -4.90
N ARG A 113 -10.67 -15.04 -4.54
CA ARG A 113 -10.60 -16.51 -4.47
C ARG A 113 -10.17 -17.12 -5.80
N SER A 114 -10.75 -16.70 -6.92
CA SER A 114 -10.37 -17.20 -8.24
C SER A 114 -8.90 -16.92 -8.56
N ILE A 115 -8.37 -15.77 -8.15
CA ILE A 115 -6.95 -15.41 -8.34
C ILE A 115 -6.05 -16.33 -7.49
N PHE A 116 -6.40 -16.57 -6.22
CA PHE A 116 -5.68 -17.54 -5.37
C PHE A 116 -5.66 -18.93 -6.01
N GLU A 117 -6.84 -19.47 -6.36
CA GLU A 117 -6.97 -20.84 -6.92
C GLU A 117 -6.19 -21.03 -8.23
N LYS A 118 -6.26 -20.06 -9.15
CA LYS A 118 -5.53 -20.11 -10.44
C LYS A 118 -4.01 -20.10 -10.28
N ASN A 119 -3.51 -19.57 -9.17
CA ASN A 119 -2.08 -19.52 -8.86
C ASN A 119 -1.64 -20.63 -7.88
N GLY A 120 -2.49 -21.63 -7.62
CA GLY A 120 -2.18 -22.72 -6.69
C GLY A 120 -2.04 -22.26 -5.23
N CYS A 121 -2.61 -21.11 -4.89
CA CYS A 121 -2.60 -20.50 -3.57
C CYS A 121 -3.94 -20.74 -2.85
N SER A 122 -3.99 -20.54 -1.54
CA SER A 122 -5.22 -20.77 -0.75
C SER A 122 -5.70 -19.51 -0.05
N LEU A 123 -6.98 -19.20 -0.23
CA LEU A 123 -7.63 -18.15 0.53
C LEU A 123 -8.05 -18.71 1.89
N GLY A 124 -7.62 -18.05 2.96
CA GLY A 124 -7.91 -18.42 4.35
C GLY A 124 -9.14 -17.71 4.90
N SER A 125 -9.44 -18.02 6.17
CA SER A 125 -10.37 -17.21 6.97
C SER A 125 -9.64 -16.00 7.56
N GLU A 126 -10.41 -15.05 8.07
CA GLU A 126 -9.89 -13.99 8.95
C GLU A 126 -9.05 -14.61 10.08
N GLY A 127 -7.91 -13.99 10.39
CA GLY A 127 -6.97 -14.47 11.41
C GLY A 127 -5.98 -15.54 10.94
N SER A 128 -6.08 -16.05 9.70
CA SER A 128 -5.24 -17.15 9.21
C SER A 128 -3.77 -16.79 9.05
N VAL A 129 -3.44 -15.53 8.76
CA VAL A 129 -2.06 -15.06 8.60
C VAL A 129 -1.77 -13.75 9.32
N SER A 130 -2.78 -12.99 9.72
CA SER A 130 -2.60 -11.67 10.36
C SER A 130 -1.75 -11.72 11.64
N TYR A 131 -1.68 -12.85 12.35
CA TYR A 131 -0.76 -13.02 13.48
C TYR A 131 0.73 -12.89 13.10
N GLN A 132 1.07 -13.16 11.83
CA GLN A 132 2.41 -13.04 11.26
C GLN A 132 2.79 -11.58 10.95
N PHE A 133 1.84 -10.65 11.05
CA PHE A 133 2.02 -9.25 10.77
C PHE A 133 1.75 -8.41 12.02
N GLU A 134 2.37 -7.25 12.06
CA GLU A 134 2.09 -6.17 12.98
C GLU A 134 1.36 -5.07 12.22
N ILE A 135 0.24 -4.59 12.79
CA ILE A 135 -0.50 -3.47 12.25
C ILE A 135 0.10 -2.20 12.83
N CYS A 136 0.86 -1.46 12.03
CA CYS A 136 1.59 -0.26 12.45
C CYS A 136 1.36 0.90 11.48
N GLY A 137 1.70 2.11 11.93
CA GLY A 137 1.78 3.28 11.07
C GLY A 137 3.07 3.27 10.26
N LEU A 138 3.01 3.75 9.02
CA LEU A 138 4.16 4.00 8.17
C LEU A 138 4.01 5.39 7.52
N ILE A 139 5.08 6.18 7.63
CA ILE A 139 5.28 7.42 6.89
C ILE A 139 6.48 7.24 5.97
N ARG A 140 6.35 7.67 4.71
CA ARG A 140 7.46 7.73 3.75
C ARG A 140 7.74 9.16 3.34
N ILE A 141 9.00 9.56 3.43
CA ILE A 141 9.52 10.85 2.99
C ILE A 141 10.68 10.60 2.02
N LYS A 142 10.75 11.35 0.91
CA LYS A 142 11.86 11.18 -0.05
C LYS A 142 13.16 11.73 0.52
N LYS A 143 14.28 11.05 0.24
CA LYS A 143 15.61 11.45 0.74
C LYS A 143 16.09 12.78 0.19
N ASP A 144 15.64 13.17 -0.99
CA ASP A 144 15.99 14.47 -1.59
C ASP A 144 15.40 15.67 -0.84
N SER A 145 14.46 15.44 0.07
CA SER A 145 13.76 16.49 0.82
C SER A 145 14.39 16.84 2.18
N CYS A 146 15.30 16.03 2.72
CA CYS A 146 15.87 16.25 4.06
C CYS A 146 17.14 15.43 4.35
N ALA A 147 17.91 15.85 5.37
CA ALA A 147 19.06 15.09 5.87
C ALA A 147 18.61 14.00 6.86
N GLU A 148 19.25 12.82 6.80
CA GLU A 148 18.90 11.64 7.61
C GLU A 148 18.88 11.90 9.12
N ASP A 149 19.93 12.56 9.64
CA ASP A 149 20.06 12.81 11.08
C ASP A 149 18.90 13.68 11.61
N GLU A 150 18.47 14.68 10.83
CA GLU A 150 17.40 15.60 11.24
C GLU A 150 16.04 14.87 11.32
N ILE A 151 15.73 14.06 10.30
CA ILE A 151 14.46 13.35 10.23
C ILE A 151 14.41 12.20 11.26
N PHE A 152 15.53 11.53 11.49
CA PHE A 152 15.66 10.49 12.51
C PHE A 152 15.40 11.06 13.91
N GLU A 153 16.05 12.17 14.26
CA GLU A 153 15.88 12.82 15.57
C GLU A 153 14.44 13.30 15.77
N GLN A 154 13.88 14.00 14.76
CA GLN A 154 12.50 14.49 14.85
C GLN A 154 11.48 13.37 14.97
N SER A 155 11.58 12.35 14.11
CA SER A 155 10.64 11.24 14.13
C SER A 155 10.63 10.51 15.49
N THR A 156 11.81 10.30 16.07
CA THR A 156 11.96 9.68 17.39
C THR A 156 11.31 10.51 18.49
N ASN A 157 11.47 11.84 18.47
CA ASN A 157 10.88 12.75 19.45
C ASN A 157 9.34 12.77 19.44
N TYR A 158 8.71 12.33 18.35
CA TYR A 158 7.25 12.34 18.16
C TYR A 158 6.62 10.94 18.13
N GLY A 159 7.34 9.91 18.60
CA GLY A 159 6.78 8.57 18.78
C GLY A 159 6.98 7.62 17.60
N ALA A 160 8.00 7.82 16.77
CA ALA A 160 8.45 6.77 15.86
C ALA A 160 8.96 5.56 16.66
N SER A 161 8.49 4.37 16.31
CA SER A 161 8.92 3.10 16.89
C SER A 161 10.09 2.47 16.14
N ASP A 162 10.27 2.82 14.86
CA ASP A 162 11.38 2.36 14.03
C ASP A 162 11.65 3.35 12.88
N PHE A 163 12.88 3.36 12.38
CA PHE A 163 13.32 4.21 11.28
C PHE A 163 14.20 3.40 10.33
N LYS A 164 13.88 3.43 9.03
CA LYS A 164 14.62 2.72 8.00
C LYS A 164 14.94 3.61 6.82
N VAL A 165 16.09 3.32 6.23
CA VAL A 165 16.58 3.95 5.02
C VAL A 165 16.39 2.95 3.88
N GLU A 166 15.39 3.17 3.02
CA GLU A 166 14.95 2.19 2.02
C GLU A 166 14.86 2.83 0.63
N GLY A 167 15.73 2.42 -0.29
CA GLY A 167 15.77 2.98 -1.65
C GLY A 167 15.96 4.50 -1.65
N ASP A 168 15.00 5.24 -2.21
CA ASP A 168 14.99 6.72 -2.24
C ASP A 168 14.15 7.36 -1.11
N PHE A 169 13.72 6.56 -0.12
CA PHE A 169 12.84 6.99 0.95
C PHE A 169 13.42 6.75 2.34
N TYR A 170 13.02 7.61 3.28
CA TYR A 170 13.03 7.35 4.71
C TYR A 170 11.67 6.76 5.09
N GLU A 171 11.69 5.57 5.69
CA GLU A 171 10.51 4.89 6.22
C GLU A 171 10.48 5.02 7.74
N ILE A 172 9.43 5.66 8.25
CA ILE A 172 9.25 5.92 9.67
C ILE A 172 8.04 5.14 10.14
N PHE A 173 8.26 4.22 11.08
CA PHE A 173 7.21 3.39 11.64
C PHE A 173 6.75 3.93 12.98
N SER A 174 5.48 3.69 13.32
CA SER A 174 4.92 4.06 14.62
C SER A 174 3.88 3.04 15.07
N GLU A 175 3.49 3.09 16.34
CA GLU A 175 2.23 2.47 16.74
C GLU A 175 1.06 3.13 15.98
N LYS A 176 -0.04 2.38 15.79
CA LYS A 176 -1.23 2.85 15.06
C LYS A 176 -1.81 4.14 15.66
N ASN A 177 -1.77 4.27 16.99
CA ASN A 177 -2.35 5.41 17.69
C ASN A 177 -1.47 6.66 17.59
N ASP A 178 -0.17 6.49 17.43
CA ASP A 178 0.81 7.59 17.36
C ASP A 178 0.99 8.15 15.95
N LEU A 179 0.57 7.39 14.92
CA LEU A 179 0.70 7.78 13.52
C LEU A 179 0.16 9.19 13.26
N HIS A 180 -0.98 9.55 13.86
CA HIS A 180 -1.60 10.86 13.64
C HIS A 180 -0.75 12.01 14.20
N THR A 181 -0.20 11.83 15.41
CA THR A 181 0.68 12.82 16.05
C THR A 181 1.95 12.98 15.25
N LEU A 182 2.60 11.86 14.92
CA LEU A 182 3.83 11.83 14.13
C LEU A 182 3.63 12.47 12.76
N GLN A 183 2.51 12.18 12.10
CA GLN A 183 2.13 12.78 10.83
C GLN A 183 2.01 14.31 10.94
N ILE A 184 1.27 14.83 11.91
CA ILE A 184 1.07 16.29 12.07
C ILE A 184 2.40 17.01 12.24
N GLU A 185 3.31 16.45 13.01
CA GLU A 185 4.59 17.09 13.30
C GLU A 185 5.53 17.06 12.10
N LEU A 186 5.61 15.93 11.39
CA LEU A 186 6.44 15.82 10.18
C LEU A 186 5.90 16.64 9.00
N GLU A 187 4.58 16.75 8.84
CA GLU A 187 3.95 17.57 7.78
C GLU A 187 4.26 19.07 7.89
N LYS A 188 4.73 19.56 9.05
CA LYS A 188 5.15 20.96 9.19
C LYS A 188 6.41 21.30 8.39
N LYS A 189 7.22 20.29 8.08
CA LYS A 189 8.53 20.47 7.44
C LYS A 189 8.69 19.68 6.15
N TYR A 190 8.00 18.55 6.02
CA TYR A 190 8.23 17.60 4.94
C TYR A 190 6.95 17.26 4.19
N ASP A 191 7.07 17.08 2.87
CA ASP A 191 6.02 16.48 2.06
C ASP A 191 6.05 14.96 2.23
N LEU A 192 4.96 14.40 2.78
CA LEU A 192 4.84 12.96 2.96
C LEU A 192 4.45 12.31 1.62
N SER A 193 5.29 11.42 1.10
CA SER A 193 4.97 10.61 -0.09
C SER A 193 3.98 9.50 0.22
N PHE A 194 3.95 9.03 1.47
CA PHE A 194 2.96 8.10 1.98
C PHE A 194 2.74 8.32 3.47
N CYS A 195 1.50 8.17 3.93
CA CYS A 195 1.17 8.05 5.33
C CYS A 195 -0.04 7.11 5.45
N GLY A 196 0.07 6.08 6.28
CA GLY A 196 -1.05 5.19 6.51
C GLY A 196 -0.72 4.02 7.41
N ILE A 197 -1.77 3.28 7.77
CA ILE A 197 -1.64 2.00 8.46
C ILE A 197 -1.28 0.92 7.44
N ILE A 198 -0.35 0.04 7.84
CA ILE A 198 0.15 -1.07 7.05
C ILE A 198 0.19 -2.36 7.87
N TYR A 199 0.31 -3.48 7.17
CA TYR A 199 0.66 -4.78 7.76
C TYR A 199 2.16 -5.03 7.54
N ASN A 200 2.96 -4.82 8.59
CA ASN A 200 4.39 -5.06 8.58
C ASN A 200 4.70 -6.51 9.02
N PRO A 201 5.42 -7.32 8.23
CA PRO A 201 5.76 -8.69 8.64
C PRO A 201 6.59 -8.73 9.92
N LYS A 202 6.18 -9.55 10.90
CA LYS A 202 6.98 -9.84 12.12
C LYS A 202 8.11 -10.80 11.84
N ASN A 203 7.89 -11.73 10.92
CA ASN A 203 8.85 -12.72 10.45
C ASN A 203 8.69 -12.88 8.95
N THR A 204 9.78 -13.23 8.28
CA THR A 204 9.82 -13.43 6.84
C THR A 204 10.03 -14.89 6.43
N ILE A 205 9.57 -15.24 5.23
CA ILE A 205 9.77 -16.55 4.61
C ILE A 205 10.71 -16.39 3.42
N LYS A 206 11.91 -16.96 3.52
CA LYS A 206 12.87 -16.96 2.42
C LYS A 206 12.36 -17.80 1.25
N ILE A 207 12.40 -17.23 0.06
CA ILE A 207 12.02 -17.89 -1.19
C ILE A 207 13.18 -17.84 -2.19
N ASP A 208 13.24 -18.87 -3.04
CA ASP A 208 14.18 -18.93 -4.14
C ASP A 208 13.66 -18.15 -5.37
N LYS A 209 14.42 -18.19 -6.46
CA LYS A 209 14.08 -17.50 -7.70
C LYS A 209 12.74 -17.94 -8.29
N GLU A 210 12.49 -19.25 -8.29
CA GLU A 210 11.23 -19.81 -8.82
C GLU A 210 10.03 -19.39 -7.94
N GLY A 211 10.19 -19.44 -6.62
CA GLY A 211 9.19 -18.95 -5.67
C GLY A 211 8.94 -17.45 -5.84
N PHE A 212 9.98 -16.67 -6.07
CA PHE A 212 9.88 -15.23 -6.29
C PHE A 212 9.15 -14.88 -7.60
N GLU A 213 9.44 -15.60 -8.70
CA GLU A 213 8.68 -15.44 -9.95
C GLU A 213 7.19 -15.76 -9.77
N LYS A 214 6.87 -16.84 -9.04
CA LYS A 214 5.48 -17.23 -8.76
C LYS A 214 4.75 -16.20 -7.91
N ILE A 215 5.37 -15.73 -6.82
CA ILE A 215 4.70 -14.80 -5.90
C ILE A 215 4.51 -13.43 -6.53
N ILE A 216 5.44 -12.94 -7.35
CA ILE A 216 5.28 -11.67 -8.05
C ILE A 216 4.13 -11.75 -9.06
N ASN A 217 4.08 -12.81 -9.87
CA ASN A 217 2.97 -13.01 -10.80
C ASN A 217 1.61 -13.10 -10.08
N PHE A 218 1.59 -13.75 -8.92
CA PHE A 218 0.40 -13.85 -8.08
C PHE A 218 -0.04 -12.50 -7.49
N ILE A 219 0.91 -11.73 -6.94
CA ILE A 219 0.66 -10.38 -6.41
C ILE A 219 0.18 -9.45 -7.54
N ASP A 220 0.82 -9.49 -8.71
CA ASP A 220 0.40 -8.71 -9.88
C ASP A 220 -1.03 -9.06 -10.30
N ALA A 221 -1.40 -10.35 -10.28
CA ALA A 221 -2.76 -10.78 -10.59
C ALA A 221 -3.78 -10.26 -9.57
N LEU A 222 -3.44 -10.22 -8.28
CA LEU A 222 -4.27 -9.61 -7.24
C LEU A 222 -4.42 -8.10 -7.46
N GLU A 223 -3.32 -7.42 -7.77
CA GLU A 223 -3.34 -5.99 -8.04
C GLU A 223 -4.02 -5.62 -9.36
N GLU A 224 -4.17 -6.58 -10.28
CA GLU A 224 -4.99 -6.38 -11.47
C GLU A 224 -6.49 -6.35 -11.15
N ASP A 225 -6.95 -6.82 -9.99
CA ASP A 225 -8.33 -6.63 -9.55
C ASP A 225 -8.58 -5.18 -9.14
N ASP A 226 -9.70 -4.61 -9.60
CA ASP A 226 -10.01 -3.21 -9.40
C ASP A 226 -10.34 -2.90 -7.94
N ASP A 227 -10.89 -3.84 -7.16
CA ASP A 227 -11.29 -3.65 -5.77
C ASP A 227 -10.08 -3.68 -4.82
N VAL A 228 -9.03 -4.42 -5.17
CA VAL A 228 -7.78 -4.55 -4.40
C VAL A 228 -7.00 -3.23 -4.37
N GLN A 229 -6.76 -2.70 -3.17
CA GLN A 229 -5.95 -1.50 -2.95
C GLN A 229 -4.49 -1.81 -2.67
N LYS A 230 -4.23 -2.77 -1.78
CA LYS A 230 -2.88 -3.13 -1.35
C LYS A 230 -2.77 -4.62 -1.11
N VAL A 231 -1.58 -5.16 -1.34
CA VAL A 231 -1.24 -6.55 -1.06
C VAL A 231 0.03 -6.55 -0.23
N TYR A 232 -0.03 -7.17 0.95
CA TYR A 232 1.11 -7.38 1.83
C TYR A 232 1.48 -8.85 1.80
N SER A 233 2.76 -9.13 1.84
CA SER A 233 3.29 -10.47 2.00
C SER A 233 4.49 -10.46 2.92
N ASN A 234 4.82 -11.61 3.49
CA ASN A 234 5.99 -11.78 4.34
C ASN A 234 7.12 -12.57 3.66
N PHE A 235 7.19 -12.59 2.33
CA PHE A 235 8.33 -13.23 1.67
C PHE A 235 9.63 -12.46 1.92
N GLU A 236 10.75 -13.13 1.71
CA GLU A 236 12.10 -12.54 1.66
C GLU A 236 12.87 -13.22 0.53
N VAL A 237 13.59 -12.42 -0.25
CA VAL A 237 14.36 -12.92 -1.38
C VAL A 237 15.72 -12.23 -1.38
N ASP A 238 16.75 -12.98 -1.75
CA ASP A 238 18.12 -12.47 -1.76
C ASP A 238 18.30 -11.36 -2.79
N GLN A 239 19.07 -10.33 -2.43
CA GLN A 239 19.34 -9.16 -3.29
C GLN A 239 19.85 -9.54 -4.68
N LYS A 240 20.66 -10.61 -4.79
CA LYS A 240 21.17 -11.11 -6.07
C LYS A 240 20.05 -11.50 -7.04
N ILE A 241 19.01 -12.17 -6.55
CA ILE A 241 17.87 -12.60 -7.37
C ILE A 241 17.09 -11.38 -7.89
N LEU A 242 16.98 -10.35 -7.06
CA LEU A 242 16.27 -9.12 -7.41
C LEU A 242 17.03 -8.31 -8.47
N GLU A 243 18.35 -8.21 -8.35
CA GLU A 243 19.22 -7.56 -9.34
C GLU A 243 19.17 -8.31 -10.69
N GLU A 244 19.22 -9.65 -10.66
CA GLU A 244 19.07 -10.47 -11.87
C GLU A 244 17.74 -10.27 -12.58
N MET A 245 16.65 -10.06 -11.84
CA MET A 245 15.30 -9.92 -12.42
C MET A 245 14.95 -8.49 -12.83
N SER A 246 15.61 -7.50 -12.23
CA SER A 246 15.53 -6.08 -12.58
C SER A 246 16.34 -5.75 -13.84
N SER A 247 17.29 -6.60 -14.20
CA SER A 247 18.06 -6.56 -15.46
C SER A 247 17.25 -7.11 -16.66
#